data_AF-A0A359FYA1-F1
#
_entry.id   AF-A0A359FYA1-F1
#
_cell.length_a   1.000
_cell.length_b   1.000
_cell.length_c   1.000
_cell.angle_alpha   90.00
_cell.angle_beta   90.00
_cell.angle_gamma   90.00
#
_symmetry.space_group_name_H-M   'P 1'
#
loop_
_entity.id
_entity.type
_entity.pdbx_description
1 polymer ?
#
loop_
_entity_poly.entity_id
_entity_poly.type
_entity_poly.pdbx_seq_one_letter_code
_entity_poly.pdbx_strand_id
1 'polypeptide(L)'
;MGPRFDCKVLSLQACAKIQRNCNNQTTEMRILNIIFDLGGVIIDLDVQRTYDAFSRLLENEPMKIDSGYLRSSLQTDYEVGAIDSESFLAGLEGMARAGTSREDIVNAWNAMLLRLPQERVDTLKKLATKYRIFILSNTNELHEDYFERMAPGCEKLSDIFEAAYYSHRIACRKPDAEAFKIVMERSGLNPEDTLFVDDLETNIEAAKKMKLHTLHVRPGVEISEYFKNW
;
A
#
# COMPACT_ATOMS: atom_id res chain seq x y z
N MET A 1 21.20 -33.11 14.60
CA MET A 1 19.87 -32.45 14.64
C MET A 1 20.08 -30.99 14.25
N GLY A 2 19.57 -30.58 13.10
CA GLY A 2 19.54 -29.20 12.64
C GLY A 2 18.26 -29.02 11.82
N PRO A 3 17.54 -27.89 11.93
CA PRO A 3 16.26 -27.76 11.26
C PRO A 3 16.48 -27.59 9.76
N ARG A 4 15.81 -28.45 8.98
CA ARG A 4 15.67 -28.31 7.53
C ARG A 4 14.72 -27.13 7.28
N PHE A 5 15.18 -26.12 6.57
CA PHE A 5 14.32 -25.09 6.00
C PHE A 5 13.54 -25.71 4.84
N ASP A 6 12.25 -25.94 5.07
CA ASP A 6 11.35 -26.52 4.07
C ASP A 6 10.91 -25.40 3.11
N CYS A 7 11.57 -25.35 1.95
CA CYS A 7 11.32 -24.37 0.90
C CYS A 7 10.09 -24.80 0.09
N LYS A 8 8.90 -24.28 0.45
CA LYS A 8 7.71 -24.33 -0.41
C LYS A 8 7.39 -22.93 -0.92
N VAL A 9 8.12 -22.53 -1.96
CA VAL A 9 7.70 -21.46 -2.88
C VAL A 9 6.63 -22.07 -3.79
N LEU A 10 5.36 -21.75 -3.54
CA LEU A 10 4.27 -22.12 -4.45
C LEU A 10 4.38 -21.24 -5.70
N SER A 11 4.87 -21.80 -6.80
CA SER A 11 4.93 -21.14 -8.10
C SER A 11 3.53 -20.95 -8.67
N LEU A 12 3.05 -19.71 -8.73
CA LEU A 12 1.84 -19.32 -9.46
C LEU A 12 2.17 -19.23 -10.96
N GLN A 13 1.77 -20.24 -11.73
CA GLN A 13 1.79 -20.20 -13.19
C GLN A 13 0.51 -19.53 -13.71
N ALA A 14 0.66 -18.57 -14.61
CA ALA A 14 -0.43 -17.88 -15.27
C ALA A 14 -1.09 -18.75 -16.34
N CYS A 15 -2.12 -19.48 -15.96
CA CYS A 15 -3.51 -19.04 -15.84
C CYS A 15 -3.87 -19.42 -14.41
N ALA A 16 -4.28 -18.52 -13.52
CA ALA A 16 -4.19 -18.68 -12.06
C ALA A 16 -4.83 -19.98 -11.49
N LYS A 17 -4.13 -21.12 -11.61
CA LYS A 17 -4.49 -22.41 -11.03
C LYS A 17 -4.02 -22.42 -9.58
N ILE A 18 -4.80 -21.88 -8.66
CA ILE A 18 -4.68 -22.25 -7.25
C ILE A 18 -5.56 -23.49 -7.05
N GLN A 19 -4.93 -24.65 -6.99
CA GLN A 19 -5.61 -25.92 -6.76
C GLN A 19 -6.01 -26.03 -5.29
N ARG A 20 -7.31 -25.93 -4.97
CA ARG A 20 -7.87 -26.42 -3.70
C ARG A 20 -8.37 -27.85 -3.90
N ASN A 21 -7.77 -28.79 -3.19
CA ASN A 21 -8.10 -30.21 -3.29
C ASN A 21 -9.25 -30.57 -2.33
N CYS A 22 -10.50 -30.48 -2.78
CA CYS A 22 -11.64 -31.20 -2.19
C CYS A 22 -12.72 -31.42 -3.28
N ASN A 23 -12.95 -32.69 -3.66
CA ASN A 23 -14.06 -33.21 -4.47
C ASN A 23 -14.31 -32.59 -5.86
N ASN A 24 -13.61 -33.11 -6.87
CA ASN A 24 -14.06 -33.38 -8.25
C ASN A 24 -14.89 -32.33 -9.03
N GLN A 25 -14.71 -31.04 -8.78
CA GLN A 25 -14.93 -29.97 -9.78
C GLN A 25 -13.80 -28.95 -9.66
N THR A 26 -12.87 -28.96 -10.61
CA THR A 26 -11.79 -27.97 -10.68
C THR A 26 -12.35 -26.68 -11.27
N THR A 27 -12.87 -25.78 -10.44
CA THR A 27 -13.15 -24.41 -10.86
C THR A 27 -11.82 -23.69 -11.08
N GLU A 28 -11.49 -23.39 -12.34
CA GLU A 28 -10.34 -22.53 -12.65
C GLU A 28 -10.58 -21.16 -12.02
N MET A 29 -9.66 -20.73 -11.15
CA MET A 29 -9.77 -19.40 -10.58
C MET A 29 -9.40 -18.38 -11.65
N ARG A 30 -10.36 -17.56 -12.03
CA ARG A 30 -10.20 -16.54 -13.04
C ARG A 30 -10.04 -15.19 -12.36
N ILE A 31 -8.82 -14.69 -12.26
CA ILE A 31 -8.57 -13.31 -11.82
C ILE A 31 -8.77 -12.38 -13.01
N LEU A 32 -9.57 -11.34 -12.81
CA LEU A 32 -9.85 -10.27 -13.78
C LEU A 32 -9.34 -8.91 -13.28
N ASN A 33 -9.32 -8.73 -11.96
CA ASN A 33 -9.02 -7.46 -11.31
C ASN A 33 -7.90 -7.64 -10.29
N ILE A 34 -7.03 -6.64 -10.16
CA ILE A 34 -5.97 -6.62 -9.14
C ILE A 34 -5.99 -5.28 -8.41
N ILE A 35 -6.12 -5.32 -7.09
CA ILE A 35 -6.02 -4.15 -6.21
C ILE A 35 -4.67 -4.22 -5.51
N PHE A 36 -3.84 -3.19 -5.68
CA PHE A 36 -2.53 -3.08 -5.06
C PHE A 36 -2.55 -2.11 -3.88
N ASP A 37 -1.86 -2.48 -2.81
CA ASP A 37 -1.29 -1.51 -1.88
C ASP A 37 -0.12 -0.75 -2.53
N LEU A 38 0.23 0.41 -1.96
CA LEU A 38 1.38 1.20 -2.39
C LEU A 38 2.62 0.93 -1.54
N GLY A 39 2.55 1.24 -0.24
CA GLY A 39 3.70 1.16 0.65
C GLY A 39 4.16 -0.28 0.84
N GLY A 40 5.46 -0.57 0.72
CA GLY A 40 5.98 -1.93 0.90
C GLY A 40 5.66 -2.89 -0.26
N VAL A 41 4.78 -2.51 -1.19
CA VAL A 41 4.43 -3.29 -2.39
C VAL A 41 4.96 -2.62 -3.66
N ILE A 42 4.57 -1.37 -3.93
CA ILE A 42 4.98 -0.61 -5.12
C ILE A 42 6.11 0.36 -4.74
N ILE A 43 5.99 1.06 -3.62
CA ILE A 43 6.95 2.05 -3.14
C ILE A 43 7.74 1.47 -1.97
N ASP A 44 9.06 1.55 -2.05
CA ASP A 44 9.92 1.19 -0.90
C ASP A 44 9.68 2.20 0.24
N LEU A 45 9.40 1.69 1.43
CA LEU A 45 9.17 2.50 2.63
C LEU A 45 10.23 2.25 3.71
N ASP A 46 10.58 3.32 4.43
CA ASP A 46 11.41 3.27 5.63
C ASP A 46 10.87 4.24 6.69
N VAL A 47 9.93 3.75 7.49
CA VAL A 47 9.22 4.52 8.52
C VAL A 47 10.17 5.10 9.57
N GLN A 48 11.31 4.43 9.80
CA GLN A 48 12.31 4.90 10.75
C GLN A 48 12.91 6.25 10.32
N ARG A 49 13.00 6.54 9.02
CA ARG A 49 13.54 7.83 8.55
C ARG A 49 12.70 9.01 8.95
N THR A 50 11.39 8.89 8.82
CA THR A 50 10.46 9.93 9.26
C THR A 50 10.50 10.08 10.79
N TYR A 51 10.54 8.96 11.52
CA TYR A 51 10.70 8.99 12.98
C TYR A 51 12.00 9.70 13.41
N ASP A 52 13.13 9.33 12.81
CA ASP A 52 14.44 9.90 13.13
C ASP A 52 14.53 11.38 12.76
N ALA A 53 13.94 11.77 11.63
CA ALA A 53 13.86 13.16 11.20
C ALA A 53 13.07 13.98 12.21
N PHE A 54 11.88 13.54 12.60
CA PHE A 54 11.09 14.26 13.59
C PHE A 54 11.68 14.26 14.99
N SER A 55 12.37 13.20 15.41
CA SER A 55 13.08 13.17 16.70
C SER A 55 14.12 14.28 16.83
N ARG A 56 14.65 14.79 15.69
CA ARG A 56 15.56 15.93 15.64
C ARG A 56 14.84 17.28 15.59
N LEU A 57 13.66 17.34 15.00
CA LEU A 57 12.93 18.58 14.71
C LEU A 57 11.90 18.95 15.79
N LEU A 58 11.37 17.97 16.52
CA LEU A 58 10.28 18.17 17.47
C LEU A 58 10.81 18.13 18.91
N GLU A 59 10.16 18.88 19.82
CA GLU A 59 10.61 19.00 21.22
C GLU A 59 10.31 17.74 22.04
N ASN A 60 9.30 16.96 21.65
CA ASN A 60 8.89 15.70 22.27
C ASN A 60 8.97 14.55 21.24
N GLU A 61 8.60 13.32 21.66
CA GLU A 61 8.30 12.21 20.74
C GLU A 61 6.79 12.18 20.44
N PRO A 62 6.27 12.96 19.48
CA PRO A 62 4.83 13.01 19.21
C PRO A 62 4.31 11.79 18.44
N MET A 63 5.21 10.95 17.94
CA MET A 63 4.88 9.74 17.21
C MET A 63 5.64 8.56 17.78
N LYS A 64 4.99 7.41 17.76
CA LYS A 64 5.62 6.13 18.06
C LYS A 64 5.59 5.26 16.82
N ILE A 65 6.59 4.41 16.66
CA ILE A 65 6.52 3.31 15.71
C ILE A 65 5.84 2.14 16.40
N ASP A 66 4.75 1.66 15.81
CA ASP A 66 4.04 0.47 16.25
C ASP A 66 3.72 -0.39 15.03
N SER A 67 4.12 -1.67 15.08
CA SER A 67 3.90 -2.63 14.00
C SER A 67 4.44 -2.18 12.64
N GLY A 68 5.53 -1.40 12.66
CA GLY A 68 6.17 -0.86 11.45
C GLY A 68 5.59 0.47 10.94
N TYR A 69 4.59 1.05 11.60
CA TYR A 69 3.96 2.31 11.18
C TYR A 69 4.08 3.39 12.25
N LEU A 70 4.10 4.65 11.81
CA LEU A 70 3.91 5.77 12.72
C LEU A 70 2.48 5.75 13.25
N ARG A 71 2.32 5.99 14.55
CA ARG A 71 1.02 6.16 15.20
C ARG A 71 0.98 7.44 16.01
N SER A 72 0.03 8.29 15.66
CA SER A 72 -0.52 9.36 16.50
C SER A 72 -1.98 9.59 16.10
N SER A 73 -2.78 10.21 16.98
CA SER A 73 -4.15 10.60 16.62
C SER A 73 -4.15 11.57 15.44
N LEU A 74 -3.22 12.52 15.44
CA LEU A 74 -3.03 13.50 14.37
C LEU A 74 -2.77 12.82 13.01
N GLN A 75 -1.91 11.80 12.98
CA GLN A 75 -1.62 11.03 11.77
C GLN A 75 -2.82 10.17 11.33
N THR A 76 -3.55 9.57 12.26
CA THR A 76 -4.74 8.78 11.93
C THR A 76 -5.84 9.66 11.32
N ASP A 77 -6.11 10.82 11.91
CA ASP A 77 -7.08 11.80 11.40
C ASP A 77 -6.69 12.29 10.01
N TYR A 78 -5.39 12.53 9.79
CA TYR A 78 -4.89 12.97 8.49
C TYR A 78 -4.98 11.87 7.42
N GLU A 79 -4.64 10.62 7.76
CA GLU A 79 -4.75 9.47 6.85
C GLU A 79 -6.18 9.20 6.37
N VAL A 80 -7.20 9.56 7.15
CA VAL A 80 -8.61 9.43 6.73
C VAL A 80 -9.21 10.77 6.29
N GLY A 81 -8.41 11.82 6.13
CA GLY A 81 -8.87 13.13 5.64
C GLY A 81 -9.83 13.84 6.60
N ALA A 82 -9.81 13.49 7.89
CA ALA A 82 -10.55 14.20 8.93
C ALA A 82 -9.94 15.58 9.24
N ILE A 83 -8.66 15.76 8.93
CA ILE A 83 -7.96 17.05 8.90
C ILE A 83 -7.23 17.22 7.57
N ASP A 84 -7.03 18.47 7.15
CA ASP A 84 -6.27 18.80 5.95
C ASP A 84 -4.76 18.95 6.22
N SER A 85 -3.97 19.12 5.16
CA SER A 85 -2.51 19.28 5.26
C SER A 85 -2.11 20.49 6.09
N GLU A 86 -2.83 21.61 5.99
CA GLU A 86 -2.53 22.81 6.79
C GLU A 86 -2.74 22.57 8.28
N SER A 87 -3.83 21.91 8.66
CA SER A 87 -4.11 21.54 10.06
C SER A 87 -3.10 20.52 10.59
N PHE A 88 -2.72 19.54 9.77
CA PHE A 88 -1.70 18.56 10.11
C PHE A 88 -0.33 19.24 10.34
N LEU A 89 0.09 20.11 9.43
CA LEU A 89 1.35 20.84 9.52
C LEU A 89 1.34 21.81 10.71
N ALA A 90 0.26 22.54 10.95
CA ALA A 90 0.13 23.43 12.10
C ALA A 90 0.24 22.66 13.43
N GLY A 91 -0.32 21.44 13.49
CA GLY A 91 -0.16 20.56 14.64
C GLY A 91 1.30 20.18 14.90
N LEU A 92 2.05 19.82 13.84
CA LEU A 92 3.48 19.52 13.94
C LEU A 92 4.33 20.75 14.29
N GLU A 93 4.01 21.91 13.71
CA GLU A 93 4.67 23.19 14.01
C GLU A 93 4.53 23.59 15.47
N GLY A 94 3.36 23.37 16.08
CA GLY A 94 3.14 23.61 17.51
C GLY A 94 4.01 22.72 18.43
N MET A 95 4.63 21.68 17.89
CA MET A 95 5.54 20.77 18.61
C MET A 95 7.00 20.93 18.15
N ALA A 96 7.27 21.84 17.22
CA ALA A 96 8.57 21.99 16.58
C ALA A 96 9.54 22.81 17.45
N ARG A 97 10.81 22.45 17.39
CA ARG A 97 11.90 23.19 18.03
C ARG A 97 12.04 24.56 17.37
N ALA A 98 12.53 25.53 18.14
CA ALA A 98 12.87 26.84 17.61
C ALA A 98 13.82 26.74 16.40
N GLY A 99 13.44 27.36 15.28
CA GLY A 99 14.22 27.36 14.04
C GLY A 99 13.85 26.26 13.05
N THR A 100 12.97 25.31 13.38
CA THR A 100 12.41 24.36 12.42
C THR A 100 11.46 25.06 11.46
N SER A 101 11.70 24.91 10.16
CA SER A 101 10.80 25.44 9.12
C SER A 101 9.68 24.46 8.77
N ARG A 102 8.60 24.95 8.16
CA ARG A 102 7.55 24.11 7.56
C ARG A 102 8.11 23.13 6.53
N GLU A 103 9.09 23.56 5.75
CA GLU A 103 9.74 22.72 4.74
C GLU A 103 10.49 21.55 5.40
N ASP A 104 11.16 21.78 6.54
CA ASP A 104 11.81 20.70 7.29
C ASP A 104 10.80 19.65 7.77
N ILE A 105 9.62 20.09 8.22
CA ILE A 105 8.53 19.22 8.66
C ILE A 105 7.98 18.39 7.50
N VAL A 106 7.74 19.01 6.34
CA VAL A 106 7.27 18.31 5.12
C VAL A 106 8.32 17.31 4.64
N ASN A 107 9.59 17.69 4.64
CA ASN A 107 10.69 16.81 4.25
C ASN A 107 10.84 15.64 5.23
N ALA A 108 10.70 15.88 6.54
CA ALA A 108 10.70 14.82 7.54
C ALA A 108 9.51 13.87 7.36
N TRP A 109 8.30 14.40 7.11
CA TRP A 109 7.10 13.60 6.86
C TRP A 109 7.25 12.68 5.64
N ASN A 110 7.85 13.19 4.56
CA ASN A 110 8.08 12.44 3.33
C ASN A 110 9.33 11.54 3.35
N ALA A 111 10.19 11.63 4.38
CA ALA A 111 11.48 10.92 4.43
C ALA A 111 11.35 9.38 4.38
N MET A 112 10.18 8.84 4.72
CA MET A 112 9.88 7.41 4.61
C MET A 112 9.67 6.94 3.17
N LEU A 113 9.31 7.82 2.23
CA LEU A 113 9.10 7.48 0.82
C LEU A 113 10.47 7.38 0.14
N LEU A 114 10.90 6.16 -0.20
CA LEU A 114 12.22 5.94 -0.78
C LEU A 114 12.20 6.01 -2.31
N ARG A 115 12.05 4.86 -2.96
CA ARG A 115 12.11 4.75 -4.41
C ARG A 115 10.93 3.96 -4.94
N LEU A 116 10.60 4.23 -6.19
CA LEU A 116 9.69 3.44 -6.99
C LEU A 116 10.50 2.83 -8.14
N PRO A 117 10.97 1.56 -8.01
CA PRO A 117 11.84 0.95 -9.01
C PRO A 117 11.17 0.82 -10.38
N GLN A 118 11.92 1.07 -11.45
CA GLN A 118 11.43 0.94 -12.84
C GLN A 118 10.80 -0.43 -13.11
N GLU A 119 11.39 -1.51 -12.61
CA GLU A 119 10.88 -2.87 -12.80
C GLU A 119 9.45 -3.05 -12.24
N ARG A 120 9.10 -2.34 -11.16
CA ARG A 120 7.73 -2.36 -10.62
C ARG A 120 6.77 -1.62 -11.53
N VAL A 121 7.16 -0.47 -12.08
CA VAL A 121 6.38 0.25 -13.11
C VAL A 121 6.15 -0.63 -14.33
N ASP A 122 7.20 -1.30 -14.82
CA ASP A 122 7.11 -2.16 -16.00
C ASP A 122 6.17 -3.36 -15.74
N THR A 123 6.24 -3.93 -14.54
CA THR A 123 5.33 -5.00 -14.09
C THR A 123 3.89 -4.51 -14.06
N LEU A 124 3.62 -3.34 -13.46
CA LEU A 124 2.28 -2.76 -13.39
C LEU A 124 1.71 -2.45 -14.79
N LYS A 125 2.51 -1.82 -15.66
CA LYS A 125 2.12 -1.54 -17.06
C LYS A 125 1.82 -2.83 -17.83
N LYS A 126 2.61 -3.90 -17.64
CA LYS A 126 2.35 -5.20 -18.25
C LYS A 126 1.02 -5.79 -17.76
N LEU A 127 0.76 -5.75 -16.46
CA LEU A 127 -0.49 -6.25 -15.87
C LEU A 127 -1.70 -5.47 -16.37
N ALA A 128 -1.60 -4.14 -16.49
CA ALA A 128 -2.65 -3.28 -17.01
C ALA A 128 -3.10 -3.62 -18.45
N THR A 129 -2.26 -4.33 -19.24
CA THR A 129 -2.66 -4.79 -20.59
C THR A 129 -3.63 -5.98 -20.57
N LYS A 130 -3.78 -6.66 -19.43
CA LYS A 130 -4.55 -7.92 -19.30
C LYS A 130 -5.60 -7.87 -18.20
N TYR A 131 -5.36 -7.07 -17.16
CA TYR A 131 -6.18 -6.98 -15.96
C TYR A 131 -6.59 -5.54 -15.73
N ARG A 132 -7.76 -5.36 -15.12
CA ARG A 132 -8.10 -4.07 -14.52
C ARG A 132 -7.32 -3.95 -13.23
N ILE A 133 -6.54 -2.88 -13.08
CA ILE A 133 -5.71 -2.71 -11.89
C ILE A 133 -6.07 -1.41 -11.16
N PHE A 134 -6.04 -1.49 -9.84
CA PHE A 134 -6.50 -0.44 -8.93
C PHE A 134 -5.49 -0.25 -7.79
N ILE A 135 -5.52 0.92 -7.17
CA ILE A 135 -4.83 1.16 -5.89
C ILE A 135 -5.84 1.19 -4.75
N LEU A 136 -5.53 0.54 -3.64
CA LEU A 136 -6.14 0.83 -2.33
C LEU A 136 -5.02 1.04 -1.32
N SER A 137 -4.75 2.30 -0.96
CA SER A 137 -3.63 2.67 -0.09
C SER A 137 -4.08 3.53 1.10
N ASN A 138 -3.54 3.20 2.28
CA ASN A 138 -3.61 4.10 3.42
C ASN A 138 -2.54 5.17 3.24
N THR A 139 -2.96 6.40 2.96
CA THR A 139 -2.05 7.52 2.71
C THR A 139 -2.75 8.85 2.94
N ASN A 140 -2.00 9.94 2.79
CA ASN A 140 -2.41 11.32 3.04
C ASN A 140 -1.97 12.21 1.88
N GLU A 141 -2.50 13.44 1.83
CA GLU A 141 -2.28 14.37 0.71
C GLU A 141 -0.79 14.70 0.49
N LEU A 142 -0.02 14.97 1.54
CA LEU A 142 1.41 15.30 1.43
C LEU A 142 2.23 14.14 0.85
N HIS A 143 1.92 12.90 1.24
CA HIS A 143 2.55 11.71 0.67
C HIS A 143 2.11 11.50 -0.78
N GLU A 144 0.82 11.65 -1.08
CA GLU A 144 0.29 11.52 -2.44
C GLU A 144 0.98 12.48 -3.40
N ASP A 145 1.02 13.77 -3.04
CA ASP A 145 1.70 14.78 -3.84
C ASP A 145 3.15 14.38 -4.12
N TYR A 146 3.84 13.77 -3.16
CA TYR A 146 5.21 13.32 -3.33
C TYR A 146 5.31 12.11 -4.27
N PHE A 147 4.59 11.03 -3.98
CA PHE A 147 4.78 9.76 -4.68
C PHE A 147 4.19 9.73 -6.09
N GLU A 148 3.17 10.55 -6.38
CA GLU A 148 2.59 10.60 -7.72
C GLU A 148 3.63 10.97 -8.78
N ARG A 149 4.64 11.77 -8.41
CA ARG A 149 5.73 12.19 -9.29
C ARG A 149 6.91 11.23 -9.33
N MET A 150 6.89 10.14 -8.56
CA MET A 150 8.03 9.21 -8.45
C MET A 150 8.10 8.18 -9.59
N ALA A 151 6.99 7.93 -10.28
CA ALA A 151 6.89 6.86 -11.27
C ALA A 151 7.66 7.21 -12.57
N PRO A 152 8.75 6.50 -12.89
CA PRO A 152 9.53 6.85 -14.08
C PRO A 152 8.75 6.65 -15.37
N GLY A 153 8.82 7.64 -16.26
CA GLY A 153 8.14 7.60 -17.57
C GLY A 153 6.61 7.67 -17.47
N CYS A 154 6.07 8.22 -16.39
CA CYS A 154 4.66 8.57 -16.23
C CYS A 154 4.58 10.02 -15.72
N GLU A 155 3.49 10.74 -16.02
CA GLU A 155 3.24 12.04 -15.41
C GLU A 155 2.82 11.86 -13.95
N LYS A 156 1.91 10.90 -13.72
CA LYS A 156 1.49 10.45 -12.40
C LYS A 156 1.58 8.94 -12.27
N LEU A 157 1.86 8.43 -11.09
CA LEU A 157 1.81 7.00 -10.78
C LEU A 157 0.40 6.45 -11.01
N SER A 158 -0.63 7.22 -10.62
CA SER A 158 -2.02 6.85 -10.77
C SER A 158 -2.44 6.57 -12.22
N ASP A 159 -1.74 7.14 -13.21
CA ASP A 159 -2.09 7.01 -14.63
C ASP A 159 -1.91 5.57 -15.16
N ILE A 160 -1.20 4.72 -14.42
CA ILE A 160 -1.04 3.30 -14.76
C ILE A 160 -2.30 2.50 -14.39
N PHE A 161 -3.13 3.02 -13.49
CA PHE A 161 -4.25 2.32 -12.89
C PHE A 161 -5.57 2.83 -13.45
N GLU A 162 -6.59 1.96 -13.42
CA GLU A 162 -7.95 2.36 -13.82
C GLU A 162 -8.56 3.34 -12.81
N ALA A 163 -8.31 3.11 -11.52
CA ALA A 163 -8.63 4.05 -10.45
C ALA A 163 -7.72 3.86 -9.22
N ALA A 164 -7.51 4.96 -8.50
CA ALA A 164 -6.77 4.97 -7.24
C ALA A 164 -7.65 5.39 -6.06
N TYR A 165 -7.63 4.59 -5.00
CA TYR A 165 -8.40 4.82 -3.78
C TYR A 165 -7.44 5.07 -2.62
N TYR A 166 -7.31 6.35 -2.26
CA TYR A 166 -6.48 6.83 -1.16
C TYR A 166 -7.35 7.10 0.06
N SER A 167 -6.94 6.60 1.23
CA SER A 167 -7.75 6.65 2.45
C SER A 167 -8.25 8.05 2.80
N HIS A 168 -7.41 9.08 2.62
CA HIS A 168 -7.79 10.47 2.91
C HIS A 168 -8.86 11.02 1.96
N ARG A 169 -9.00 10.45 0.75
CA ARG A 169 -10.03 10.85 -0.24
C ARG A 169 -11.34 10.09 -0.07
N ILE A 170 -11.29 8.88 0.48
CA ILE A 170 -12.46 8.03 0.69
C ILE A 170 -12.96 8.03 2.14
N ALA A 171 -12.28 8.75 3.03
CA ALA A 171 -12.59 8.88 4.45
C ALA A 171 -12.63 7.56 5.25
N CYS A 172 -11.90 6.56 4.79
CA CYS A 172 -11.77 5.27 5.46
C CYS A 172 -10.44 4.60 5.08
N ARG A 173 -9.99 3.65 5.90
CA ARG A 173 -8.67 3.01 5.75
C ARG A 173 -8.76 1.50 5.82
N LYS A 174 -7.79 0.80 5.26
CA LYS A 174 -7.52 -0.60 5.63
C LYS A 174 -7.05 -0.66 7.09
N PRO A 175 -7.38 -1.69 7.87
CA PRO A 175 -8.08 -2.93 7.47
C PRO A 175 -9.62 -2.87 7.57
N ASP A 176 -10.23 -1.69 7.66
CA ASP A 176 -11.68 -1.58 7.80
C ASP A 176 -12.38 -2.10 6.55
N ALA A 177 -13.43 -2.92 6.76
CA ALA A 177 -14.18 -3.54 5.66
C ALA A 177 -14.75 -2.51 4.68
N GLU A 178 -15.06 -1.31 5.16
CA GLU A 178 -15.64 -0.23 4.36
C GLU A 178 -14.71 0.24 3.23
N ALA A 179 -13.40 0.27 3.48
CA ALA A 179 -12.41 0.64 2.46
C ALA A 179 -12.47 -0.31 1.26
N PHE A 180 -12.56 -1.62 1.52
CA PHE A 180 -12.69 -2.63 0.46
C PHE A 180 -14.03 -2.54 -0.27
N LYS A 181 -15.14 -2.32 0.45
CA LYS A 181 -16.47 -2.16 -0.17
C LYS A 181 -16.51 -0.98 -1.12
N ILE A 182 -15.98 0.18 -0.71
CA ILE A 182 -15.93 1.37 -1.56
C ILE A 182 -15.22 1.08 -2.88
N VAL A 183 -14.08 0.38 -2.84
CA VAL A 183 -13.35 0.00 -4.06
C VAL A 183 -14.19 -0.93 -4.93
N MET A 184 -14.76 -1.99 -4.35
CA MET A 184 -15.57 -2.96 -5.09
C MET A 184 -16.82 -2.32 -5.71
N GLU A 185 -17.54 -1.49 -4.97
CA GLU A 185 -18.78 -0.86 -5.43
C GLU A 185 -18.49 0.18 -6.51
N ARG A 186 -17.52 1.09 -6.29
CA ARG A 186 -17.22 2.17 -7.25
C ARG A 186 -16.55 1.66 -8.53
N SER A 187 -15.80 0.55 -8.47
CA SER A 187 -15.17 -0.06 -9.64
C SER A 187 -15.96 -1.23 -10.24
N GLY A 188 -17.10 -1.61 -9.65
CA GLY A 188 -17.90 -2.75 -10.10
C GLY A 188 -17.13 -4.07 -10.08
N LEU A 189 -16.39 -4.33 -9.00
CA LEU A 189 -15.55 -5.53 -8.85
C LEU A 189 -16.32 -6.66 -8.19
N ASN A 190 -16.10 -7.89 -8.64
CA ASN A 190 -16.57 -9.09 -7.97
C ASN A 190 -15.42 -9.63 -7.09
N PRO A 191 -15.63 -9.84 -5.78
CA PRO A 191 -14.56 -10.35 -4.92
C PRO A 191 -14.00 -11.71 -5.39
N GLU A 192 -14.82 -12.55 -6.01
CA GLU A 192 -14.43 -13.89 -6.46
C GLU A 192 -13.46 -13.91 -7.65
N ASP A 193 -13.32 -12.79 -8.38
CA ASP A 193 -12.38 -12.62 -9.50
C ASP A 193 -11.35 -11.50 -9.25
N THR A 194 -11.27 -11.00 -8.02
CA THR A 194 -10.40 -9.88 -7.64
C THR A 194 -9.30 -10.35 -6.70
N LEU A 195 -8.05 -10.02 -7.05
CA LEU A 195 -6.87 -10.24 -6.23
C LEU A 195 -6.51 -8.95 -5.48
N PHE A 196 -6.29 -9.04 -4.18
CA PHE A 196 -5.72 -7.98 -3.36
C PHE A 196 -4.27 -8.29 -3.00
N VAL A 197 -3.38 -7.33 -3.20
CA VAL A 197 -1.93 -7.44 -3.01
C VAL A 197 -1.48 -6.42 -1.96
N ASP A 198 -0.95 -6.90 -0.83
CA ASP A 198 -0.58 -6.07 0.32
C ASP A 198 0.55 -6.74 1.10
N ASP A 199 1.36 -5.97 1.82
CA ASP A 199 2.46 -6.48 2.65
C ASP A 199 2.05 -6.71 4.12
N LEU A 200 0.90 -6.19 4.55
CA LEU A 200 0.40 -6.34 5.91
C LEU A 200 -0.60 -7.48 6.06
N GLU A 201 -0.27 -8.39 6.96
CA GLU A 201 -1.14 -9.52 7.33
C GLU A 201 -2.53 -9.04 7.77
N THR A 202 -2.63 -7.93 8.50
CA THR A 202 -3.93 -7.40 8.95
C THR A 202 -4.83 -6.99 7.79
N ASN A 203 -4.26 -6.41 6.73
CA ASN A 203 -4.99 -6.01 5.53
C ASN A 203 -5.37 -7.25 4.71
N ILE A 204 -4.46 -8.22 4.61
CA ILE A 204 -4.70 -9.52 3.96
C ILE A 204 -5.86 -10.27 4.63
N GLU A 205 -5.88 -10.35 5.96
CA GLU A 205 -6.96 -11.00 6.70
C GLU A 205 -8.31 -10.28 6.55
N ALA A 206 -8.31 -8.94 6.48
CA ALA A 206 -9.51 -8.17 6.18
C ALA A 206 -10.03 -8.45 4.77
N ALA A 207 -9.15 -8.44 3.77
CA ALA A 207 -9.51 -8.74 2.38
C ALA A 207 -10.09 -10.16 2.21
N LYS A 208 -9.53 -11.17 2.90
CA LYS A 208 -10.09 -12.53 2.94
C LYS A 208 -11.52 -12.57 3.47
N LYS A 209 -11.83 -11.78 4.52
CA LYS A 209 -13.20 -11.65 5.06
C LYS A 209 -14.16 -11.00 4.06
N MET A 210 -13.63 -10.17 3.16
CA MET A 210 -14.35 -9.61 2.01
C MET A 210 -14.46 -10.57 0.82
N LYS A 211 -13.99 -11.81 0.97
CA LYS A 211 -13.94 -12.87 -0.05
C LYS A 211 -12.99 -12.60 -1.23
N LEU A 212 -12.11 -11.61 -1.10
CA LEU A 212 -11.08 -11.36 -2.09
C LEU A 212 -10.04 -12.50 -2.10
N HIS A 213 -9.49 -12.79 -3.26
CA HIS A 213 -8.22 -13.51 -3.32
C HIS A 213 -7.13 -12.59 -2.78
N THR A 214 -6.11 -13.15 -2.13
CA THR A 214 -5.06 -12.35 -1.51
C THR A 214 -3.68 -12.85 -1.85
N LEU A 215 -2.76 -11.93 -2.12
CA LEU A 215 -1.33 -12.16 -2.23
C LEU A 215 -0.61 -11.32 -1.19
N HIS A 216 0.02 -12.00 -0.22
CA HIS A 216 0.82 -11.35 0.81
C HIS A 216 2.26 -11.17 0.31
N VAL A 217 2.66 -9.91 0.12
CA VAL A 217 4.01 -9.56 -0.31
C VAL A 217 4.95 -9.71 0.89
N ARG A 218 5.99 -10.53 0.72
CA ARG A 218 6.98 -10.74 1.78
C ARG A 218 8.03 -9.64 1.73
N PRO A 219 8.52 -9.18 2.88
CA PRO A 219 9.63 -8.24 2.92
C PRO A 219 10.82 -8.71 2.08
N GLY A 220 11.33 -7.83 1.23
CA GLY A 220 12.50 -8.09 0.38
C GLY A 220 12.25 -8.96 -0.86
N VAL A 221 11.00 -9.31 -1.17
CA VAL A 221 10.64 -10.01 -2.42
C VAL A 221 10.00 -9.02 -3.37
N GLU A 222 10.52 -8.93 -4.60
CA GLU A 222 9.99 -8.02 -5.61
C GLU A 222 8.65 -8.50 -6.18
N ILE A 223 7.73 -7.57 -6.41
CA ILE A 223 6.40 -7.90 -6.98
C ILE A 223 6.51 -8.58 -8.35
N SER A 224 7.55 -8.27 -9.12
CA SER A 224 7.82 -8.88 -10.43
C SER A 224 8.01 -10.40 -10.33
N GLU A 225 8.51 -10.91 -9.21
CA GLU A 225 8.68 -12.35 -8.98
C GLU A 225 7.34 -13.07 -8.87
N TYR A 226 6.38 -12.46 -8.17
CA TYR A 226 5.03 -12.99 -8.01
C TYR A 226 4.26 -13.00 -9.34
N PHE A 227 4.48 -11.99 -10.18
CA PHE A 227 3.79 -11.78 -11.45
C PHE A 227 4.58 -12.21 -12.69
N LYS A 228 5.72 -12.90 -12.53
CA LYS A 228 6.61 -13.27 -13.64
C LYS A 228 5.90 -13.98 -14.79
N ASN A 229 4.93 -14.82 -14.46
CA ASN A 229 4.18 -15.58 -15.45
C ASN A 229 2.91 -14.87 -15.94
N TRP A 230 2.43 -13.83 -15.25
CA TRP A 230 1.13 -13.17 -15.53
C TRP A 230 1.17 -12.33 -16.81
#